data_AF-A0A520I2G1-F1
#
_entry.id   AF-A0A520I2G1-F1
#
_cell.length_a   1.000
_cell.length_b   1.000
_cell.length_c   1.000
_cell.angle_alpha   90.00
_cell.angle_beta   90.00
_cell.angle_gamma   90.00
#
_symmetry.space_group_name_H-M   'P 1'
#
loop_
_entity.id
_entity.type
_entity.pdbx_description
1 polymer ?
#
loop_
_entity_poly.entity_id
_entity_poly.type
_entity_poly.pdbx_seq_one_letter_code
_entity_poly.pdbx_strand_id
1 'polypeptide(L)'
;MKILTRLAIMSIVICFSLNRGFSQNPIISHIFTADPAPIIYKDTVFLYTSHDTASVEATNYKMPDWHVFSSTDMVTWKDRGALLSPKDFSWATGDAYAAQCIERNGKFYWFVSTFHKSDQNSKGGAAIGVAVSDSPTGPFKDAIGKALITNEMTTDLKHPWDDIDPTVFIDDDGQAYMFWGNGSCRSVKLKSNMIELDGPITTF
;
A
#
# COMPACT_ATOMS: atom_id res chain seq x y z
N MET A 1 -23.69 49.22 53.17
CA MET A 1 -23.37 48.11 54.09
C MET A 1 -23.22 46.85 53.25
N LYS A 2 -21.98 46.35 53.07
CA LYS A 2 -21.53 45.06 52.50
C LYS A 2 -21.87 44.85 50.99
N ILE A 3 -20.97 44.93 50.00
CA ILE A 3 -19.61 44.40 49.81
C ILE A 3 -19.43 43.04 50.49
N LEU A 4 -19.57 41.95 49.71
CA LEU A 4 -18.85 40.65 49.82
C LEU A 4 -19.61 39.52 49.13
N THR A 5 -19.30 39.23 47.86
CA THR A 5 -19.22 37.84 47.38
C THR A 5 -18.35 37.78 46.11
N ARG A 6 -17.05 37.61 46.32
CA ARG A 6 -16.11 37.16 45.30
C ARG A 6 -16.10 35.62 45.27
N LEU A 7 -15.77 35.08 44.10
CA LEU A 7 -15.23 33.74 43.83
C LEU A 7 -16.18 32.52 43.83
N ALA A 8 -16.53 32.08 42.63
CA ALA A 8 -16.48 30.68 42.18
C ALA A 8 -16.50 30.71 40.63
N ILE A 9 -15.39 31.04 39.96
CA ILE A 9 -14.53 30.04 39.29
C ILE A 9 -15.29 28.74 39.02
N MET A 10 -15.84 28.59 37.81
CA MET A 10 -15.90 27.30 37.16
C MET A 10 -15.54 27.50 35.69
N SER A 11 -14.28 27.85 35.47
CA SER A 11 -13.62 27.60 34.20
C SER A 11 -13.64 26.08 34.01
N ILE A 12 -14.58 25.59 33.19
CA ILE A 12 -14.50 24.24 32.65
C ILE A 12 -13.37 24.29 31.62
N VAL A 13 -12.14 24.25 32.11
CA VAL A 13 -11.00 23.82 31.31
C VAL A 13 -11.21 22.33 31.16
N ILE A 14 -11.79 21.92 30.03
CA ILE A 14 -11.71 20.55 29.58
C ILE A 14 -10.22 20.30 29.40
N CYS A 15 -9.58 19.68 30.40
CA CYS A 15 -8.33 18.97 30.20
C CYS A 15 -8.65 17.90 29.15
N PHE A 16 -8.39 18.22 27.88
CA PHE A 16 -8.11 17.18 26.90
C PHE A 16 -6.85 16.48 27.40
N SER A 17 -7.06 15.44 28.22
CA SER A 17 -6.05 14.45 28.49
C SER A 17 -5.59 13.96 27.14
N LEU A 18 -4.39 14.37 26.72
CA LEU A 18 -3.66 13.69 25.67
C LEU A 18 -3.38 12.30 26.24
N ASN A 19 -4.33 11.38 26.04
CA ASN A 19 -4.10 9.97 26.26
C ASN A 19 -3.03 9.55 25.25
N ARG A 20 -1.76 9.66 25.65
CA ARG A 20 -0.68 8.96 24.97
C ARG A 20 -0.92 7.47 25.24
N GLY A 21 -1.71 6.85 24.36
CA GLY A 21 -1.82 5.41 24.33
C GLY A 21 -0.47 4.82 23.93
N PHE A 22 -0.04 3.79 24.63
CA PHE A 22 1.05 2.93 24.17
C PHE A 22 0.40 1.75 23.46
N SER A 23 0.77 1.49 22.21
CA SER A 23 0.41 0.24 21.53
C SER A 23 1.54 -0.78 21.72
N GLN A 24 1.17 -2.03 22.01
CA GLN A 24 2.10 -3.14 22.04
C GLN A 24 2.40 -3.60 20.60
N ASN A 25 3.64 -4.05 20.35
CA ASN A 25 3.97 -4.78 19.12
C ASN A 25 3.73 -6.29 19.31
N PRO A 26 3.20 -7.00 18.30
CA PRO A 26 2.76 -6.49 16.99
C PRO A 26 1.46 -5.67 17.09
N ILE A 27 1.33 -4.62 16.27
CA ILE A 27 0.17 -3.69 16.29
C ILE A 27 -1.14 -4.34 15.81
N ILE A 28 -1.04 -5.39 14.99
CA ILE A 28 -2.14 -6.28 14.58
C ILE A 28 -1.79 -7.67 15.08
N SER A 29 -2.71 -8.32 15.81
CA SER A 29 -2.42 -9.60 16.49
C SER A 29 -3.36 -10.74 16.13
N HIS A 30 -4.42 -10.49 15.35
CA HIS A 30 -5.42 -11.51 14.99
C HIS A 30 -5.19 -12.14 13.60
N ILE A 31 -4.29 -11.58 12.79
CA ILE A 31 -3.78 -12.16 11.53
C ILE A 31 -2.28 -11.89 11.40
N PHE A 32 -1.59 -12.62 10.53
CA PHE A 32 -0.19 -12.35 10.19
C PHE A 32 -0.13 -11.37 9.02
N THR A 33 0.56 -10.25 9.21
CA THR A 33 0.72 -9.20 8.21
C THR A 33 2.19 -9.00 7.86
N ALA A 34 2.48 -8.76 6.59
CA ALA A 34 3.82 -8.39 6.11
C ALA A 34 3.75 -7.14 5.21
N ASP A 35 4.91 -6.69 4.74
CA ASP A 35 5.09 -5.63 3.73
C ASP A 35 4.25 -4.35 3.95
N PRO A 36 4.39 -3.66 5.11
CA PRO A 36 3.55 -2.52 5.46
C PRO A 36 3.85 -1.28 4.60
N ALA A 37 2.82 -0.70 3.98
CA ALA A 37 2.88 0.55 3.24
C ALA A 37 1.80 1.54 3.73
N PRO A 38 2.13 2.48 4.63
CA PRO A 38 1.17 3.44 5.14
C PRO A 38 0.98 4.64 4.21
N ILE A 39 -0.23 5.19 4.16
CA ILE A 39 -0.52 6.55 3.68
C ILE A 39 -1.28 7.33 4.73
N ILE A 40 -1.21 8.65 4.65
CA ILE A 40 -2.08 9.55 5.41
C ILE A 40 -3.08 10.15 4.43
N TYR A 41 -4.36 10.01 4.72
CA TYR A 41 -5.41 10.68 3.97
C TYR A 41 -6.36 11.37 4.94
N LYS A 42 -6.43 12.71 4.83
CA LYS A 42 -7.06 13.59 5.82
C LYS A 42 -6.44 13.39 7.21
N ASP A 43 -7.23 13.03 8.20
CA ASP A 43 -6.85 12.82 9.60
C ASP A 43 -6.61 11.35 9.96
N THR A 44 -6.56 10.47 8.95
CA THR A 44 -6.50 9.02 9.14
C THR A 44 -5.25 8.44 8.47
N VAL A 45 -4.50 7.62 9.21
CA VAL A 45 -3.48 6.73 8.65
C VAL A 45 -4.18 5.47 8.14
N PHE A 46 -3.89 5.10 6.90
CA PHE A 46 -4.26 3.82 6.32
C PHE A 46 -3.01 2.98 6.12
N LEU A 47 -2.96 1.81 6.74
CA LEU A 47 -1.85 0.86 6.67
C LEU A 47 -2.27 -0.28 5.76
N TYR A 48 -1.64 -0.36 4.59
CA TYR A 48 -1.81 -1.45 3.63
C TYR A 48 -0.77 -2.52 3.94
N THR A 49 -1.16 -3.80 3.95
CA THR A 49 -0.26 -4.92 4.23
C THR A 49 -0.57 -6.09 3.31
N SER A 50 0.41 -6.94 3.06
CA SER A 50 0.15 -8.32 2.65
C SER A 50 -0.36 -9.15 3.84
N HIS A 51 -0.91 -10.32 3.56
CA HIS A 51 -1.48 -11.24 4.56
C HIS A 51 -0.85 -12.63 4.44
N ASP A 52 -0.13 -13.07 5.47
CA ASP A 52 0.50 -14.38 5.50
C ASP A 52 -0.48 -15.45 6.03
N THR A 53 -0.66 -16.52 5.25
CA THR A 53 -1.49 -17.68 5.62
C THR A 53 -0.74 -19.01 5.53
N ALA A 54 0.58 -18.95 5.38
CA ALA A 54 1.45 -20.12 5.34
C ALA A 54 1.40 -20.88 6.68
N SER A 55 1.41 -22.21 6.63
CA SER A 55 1.59 -23.03 7.84
C SER A 55 3.06 -23.08 8.23
N VAL A 56 3.37 -23.53 9.45
CA VAL A 56 4.76 -23.63 9.92
C VAL A 56 5.57 -24.69 9.15
N GLU A 57 4.89 -25.63 8.50
CA GLU A 57 5.49 -26.64 7.62
C GLU A 57 5.60 -26.18 6.16
N ALA A 58 4.99 -25.03 5.80
CA ALA A 58 5.06 -24.52 4.45
C ALA A 58 6.50 -24.09 4.12
N THR A 59 6.97 -24.48 2.94
CA THR A 59 8.30 -24.14 2.44
C THR A 59 8.32 -22.87 1.60
N ASN A 60 7.17 -22.22 1.42
CA ASN A 60 7.01 -21.00 0.65
C ASN A 60 5.90 -20.13 1.26
N TYR A 61 5.86 -18.87 0.85
CA TYR A 61 4.82 -17.92 1.22
C TYR A 61 3.45 -18.38 0.71
N LYS A 62 2.40 -17.90 1.39
CA LYS A 62 1.02 -18.08 0.93
C LYS A 62 0.24 -16.83 1.27
N MET A 63 0.08 -15.96 0.27
CA MET A 63 -0.36 -14.59 0.46
C MET A 63 -1.64 -14.36 -0.37
N PRO A 64 -2.84 -14.67 0.14
CA PRO A 64 -4.04 -14.69 -0.69
C PRO A 64 -4.56 -13.31 -1.08
N ASP A 65 -4.25 -12.28 -0.28
CA ASP A 65 -4.85 -10.95 -0.40
C ASP A 65 -4.04 -9.89 0.34
N TRP A 66 -4.43 -8.64 0.11
CA TRP A 66 -3.94 -7.48 0.83
C TRP A 66 -5.01 -6.92 1.76
N HIS A 67 -4.60 -6.65 2.99
CA HIS A 67 -5.45 -6.05 4.02
C HIS A 67 -5.18 -4.56 4.18
N VAL A 68 -6.19 -3.83 4.65
CA VAL A 68 -6.06 -2.43 5.03
C VAL A 68 -6.51 -2.23 6.47
N PHE A 69 -5.70 -1.54 7.25
CA PHE A 69 -6.03 -1.09 8.59
C PHE A 69 -6.09 0.43 8.60
N SER A 70 -6.85 1.01 9.51
CA SER A 70 -6.89 2.48 9.66
C SER A 70 -6.84 2.92 11.11
N SER A 71 -6.15 4.02 11.38
CA SER A 71 -6.06 4.61 12.71
C SER A 71 -6.04 6.14 12.64
N THR A 72 -6.58 6.79 13.68
CA THR A 72 -6.52 8.25 13.88
C THR A 72 -5.62 8.64 15.06
N ASP A 73 -5.15 7.65 15.83
CA ASP A 73 -4.36 7.83 17.05
C ASP A 73 -3.05 7.02 17.05
N MET A 74 -2.79 6.24 16.00
CA MET A 74 -1.65 5.31 15.85
C MET A 74 -1.58 4.19 16.91
N VAL A 75 -2.66 4.02 17.69
CA VAL A 75 -2.74 3.04 18.79
C VAL A 75 -3.88 2.06 18.52
N THR A 76 -5.06 2.60 18.23
CA THR A 76 -6.25 1.82 17.94
C THR A 76 -6.35 1.64 16.42
N TRP A 77 -6.29 0.39 15.98
CA TRP A 77 -6.37 0.04 14.56
C TRP A 77 -7.71 -0.63 14.24
N LYS A 78 -8.41 -0.08 13.25
CA LYS A 78 -9.60 -0.69 12.67
C LYS A 78 -9.21 -1.51 11.44
N ASP A 79 -9.45 -2.81 11.50
CA ASP A 79 -9.36 -3.71 10.35
C ASP A 79 -10.47 -3.38 9.33
N ARG A 80 -10.08 -3.15 8.07
CA ARG A 80 -10.99 -2.90 6.94
C ARG A 80 -11.17 -4.14 6.06
N GLY A 81 -10.48 -5.24 6.38
CA GLY A 81 -10.51 -6.52 5.69
C GLY A 81 -9.55 -6.59 4.51
N ALA A 82 -9.62 -7.73 3.81
CA ALA A 82 -9.01 -7.93 2.50
C ALA A 82 -9.75 -7.09 1.46
N LEU A 83 -9.06 -6.10 0.87
CA LEU A 83 -9.66 -5.14 -0.07
C LEU A 83 -9.19 -5.31 -1.52
N LEU A 84 -8.21 -6.18 -1.74
CA LEU A 84 -7.68 -6.55 -3.04
C LEU A 84 -7.03 -7.93 -2.94
N SER A 85 -7.06 -8.71 -4.02
CA SER A 85 -6.38 -10.00 -4.15
C SER A 85 -5.71 -10.09 -5.53
N PRO A 86 -4.62 -10.88 -5.69
CA PRO A 86 -4.09 -11.20 -7.02
C PRO A 86 -5.16 -11.74 -7.98
N LYS A 87 -6.21 -12.38 -7.46
CA LYS A 87 -7.35 -12.89 -8.27
C LYS A 87 -8.16 -11.80 -8.97
N ASP A 88 -8.09 -10.56 -8.49
CA ASP A 88 -8.76 -9.41 -9.11
C ASP A 88 -8.02 -8.92 -10.37
N PHE A 89 -6.81 -9.43 -10.61
CA PHE A 89 -6.03 -9.20 -11.82
C PHE A 89 -6.09 -10.44 -12.70
N SER A 90 -6.75 -10.35 -13.86
CA SER A 90 -6.99 -11.52 -14.72
C SER A 90 -5.71 -12.19 -15.26
N TRP A 91 -4.59 -11.47 -15.22
CA TRP A 91 -3.27 -11.88 -15.70
C TRP A 91 -2.37 -12.47 -14.61
N ALA A 92 -2.70 -12.26 -13.32
CA ALA A 92 -1.89 -12.71 -12.21
C ALA A 92 -2.08 -14.21 -11.92
N THR A 93 -1.03 -14.87 -11.43
CA THR A 93 -1.07 -16.29 -11.02
C THR A 93 -1.31 -16.48 -9.54
N GLY A 94 -1.00 -15.49 -8.71
CA GLY A 94 -1.16 -15.57 -7.26
C GLY A 94 -0.06 -14.86 -6.47
N ASP A 95 -0.24 -14.92 -5.16
CA ASP A 95 0.54 -14.32 -4.08
C ASP A 95 0.58 -12.79 -4.06
N ALA A 96 0.06 -12.24 -2.96
CA ALA A 96 -0.11 -10.84 -2.67
C ALA A 96 1.16 -10.26 -2.02
N TYR A 97 2.25 -10.18 -2.77
CA TYR A 97 3.54 -9.64 -2.31
C TYR A 97 3.49 -8.13 -2.01
N ALA A 98 4.62 -7.51 -1.68
CA ALA A 98 4.68 -6.11 -1.28
C ALA A 98 3.97 -5.16 -2.27
N ALA A 99 3.31 -4.16 -1.71
CA ALA A 99 2.47 -3.24 -2.46
C ALA A 99 2.43 -1.87 -1.78
N GLN A 100 2.24 -0.80 -2.54
CA GLN A 100 2.05 0.55 -2.00
C GLN A 100 0.85 1.24 -2.64
N CYS A 101 0.01 1.85 -1.79
CA CYS A 101 -1.04 2.75 -2.23
C CYS A 101 -0.56 4.21 -2.21
N ILE A 102 -1.09 5.04 -3.12
CA ILE A 102 -0.88 6.49 -3.14
C ILE A 102 -2.15 7.19 -3.64
N GLU A 103 -2.46 8.35 -3.07
CA GLU A 103 -3.55 9.20 -3.52
C GLU A 103 -3.07 10.17 -4.61
N ARG A 104 -3.88 10.35 -5.64
CA ARG A 104 -3.71 11.43 -6.62
C ARG A 104 -5.06 11.83 -7.20
N ASN A 105 -5.36 13.14 -7.17
CA ASN A 105 -6.54 13.73 -7.80
C ASN A 105 -7.88 13.07 -7.39
N GLY A 106 -8.04 12.74 -6.11
CA GLY A 106 -9.24 12.13 -5.55
C GLY A 106 -9.35 10.62 -5.79
N LYS A 107 -8.30 9.97 -6.30
CA LYS A 107 -8.23 8.52 -6.55
C LYS A 107 -7.06 7.90 -5.82
N PHE A 108 -7.21 6.62 -5.48
CA PHE A 108 -6.23 5.81 -4.78
C PHE A 108 -5.69 4.76 -5.73
N TYR A 109 -4.39 4.80 -5.99
CA TYR A 109 -3.69 3.89 -6.88
C TYR A 109 -2.87 2.94 -6.03
N TRP A 110 -3.17 1.64 -6.12
CA TRP A 110 -2.50 0.59 -5.36
C TRP A 110 -1.62 -0.23 -6.29
N PHE A 111 -0.32 0.04 -6.24
CA PHE A 111 0.70 -0.66 -7.00
C PHE A 111 1.06 -1.94 -6.26
N VAL A 112 0.92 -3.07 -6.93
CA VAL A 112 1.04 -4.41 -6.32
C VAL A 112 2.10 -5.21 -7.03
N SER A 113 2.92 -5.96 -6.29
CA SER A 113 3.75 -7.01 -6.86
C SER A 113 3.06 -8.38 -6.74
N THR A 114 3.13 -9.16 -7.79
CA THR A 114 2.56 -10.51 -7.92
C THR A 114 3.28 -11.21 -9.07
N PHE A 115 2.95 -12.47 -9.34
CA PHE A 115 3.43 -13.16 -10.54
C PHE A 115 2.43 -13.08 -11.69
N HIS A 116 2.94 -12.96 -12.91
CA HIS A 116 2.19 -12.98 -14.17
C HIS A 116 2.19 -14.38 -14.76
N LYS A 117 1.07 -14.79 -15.36
CA LYS A 117 0.97 -16.06 -16.10
C LYS A 117 1.65 -15.95 -17.46
N SER A 118 2.05 -17.07 -18.07
CA SER A 118 2.44 -17.02 -19.48
C SER A 118 1.19 -16.77 -20.35
N ASP A 119 1.18 -15.68 -21.11
CA ASP A 119 0.15 -15.32 -22.09
C ASP A 119 0.73 -14.46 -23.23
N GLN A 120 -0.12 -13.77 -24.00
CA GLN A 120 0.32 -12.92 -25.11
C GLN A 120 1.13 -11.68 -24.70
N ASN A 121 1.08 -11.26 -23.43
CA ASN A 121 1.74 -10.06 -22.91
C ASN A 121 3.04 -10.39 -22.16
N SER A 122 3.16 -11.58 -21.58
CA SER A 122 4.35 -11.99 -20.82
C SER A 122 4.59 -13.50 -20.89
N LYS A 123 5.85 -13.91 -20.79
CA LYS A 123 6.29 -15.30 -20.62
C LYS A 123 6.16 -15.77 -19.17
N GLY A 124 5.74 -14.89 -18.26
CA GLY A 124 5.57 -15.14 -16.83
C GLY A 124 6.78 -14.71 -16.01
N GLY A 125 6.60 -14.67 -14.69
CA GLY A 125 7.57 -14.10 -13.75
C GLY A 125 6.93 -13.01 -12.89
N ALA A 126 7.75 -12.34 -12.08
CA ALA A 126 7.31 -11.19 -11.29
C ALA A 126 6.80 -10.07 -12.20
N ALA A 127 5.79 -9.37 -11.71
CA ALA A 127 5.16 -8.26 -12.39
C ALA A 127 4.57 -7.28 -11.40
N ILE A 128 4.44 -6.03 -11.84
CA ILE A 128 3.79 -4.97 -11.06
C ILE A 128 2.47 -4.62 -11.73
N GLY A 129 1.38 -4.74 -10.97
CA GLY A 129 0.05 -4.28 -11.34
C GLY A 129 -0.29 -2.94 -10.70
N VAL A 130 -1.39 -2.32 -11.14
CA VAL A 130 -1.97 -1.16 -10.45
C VAL A 130 -3.49 -1.28 -10.41
N ALA A 131 -4.04 -1.24 -9.21
CA ALA A 131 -5.48 -1.12 -8.99
C ALA A 131 -5.86 0.33 -8.67
N VAL A 132 -7.11 0.71 -8.93
CA VAL A 132 -7.63 2.06 -8.64
C VAL A 132 -8.93 2.01 -7.85
N SER A 133 -9.10 2.97 -6.94
CA SER A 133 -10.36 3.22 -6.23
C SER A 133 -10.63 4.72 -6.07
N ASP A 134 -11.88 5.06 -5.77
CA ASP A 134 -12.29 6.41 -5.36
C ASP A 134 -12.22 6.62 -3.83
N SER A 135 -11.77 5.61 -3.07
CA SER A 135 -11.66 5.62 -1.61
C SER A 135 -10.42 4.85 -1.15
N PRO A 136 -9.78 5.21 -0.01
CA PRO A 136 -8.63 4.47 0.51
C PRO A 136 -8.99 3.03 0.89
N THR A 137 -10.27 2.74 1.12
CA THR A 137 -10.76 1.41 1.49
C THR A 137 -11.56 0.75 0.36
N GLY A 138 -11.28 1.09 -0.89
CA GLY A 138 -11.91 0.43 -2.02
C GLY A 138 -13.38 0.84 -2.27
N PRO A 139 -14.08 0.12 -3.16
CA PRO A 139 -13.60 -1.08 -3.85
C PRO A 139 -12.46 -0.77 -4.82
N PHE A 140 -11.42 -1.60 -4.81
CA PHE A 140 -10.32 -1.53 -5.78
C PHE A 140 -10.63 -2.42 -6.99
N LYS A 141 -10.12 -2.03 -8.16
CA LYS A 141 -10.20 -2.81 -9.40
C LYS A 141 -8.92 -2.64 -10.21
N ASP A 142 -8.53 -3.65 -10.99
CA ASP A 142 -7.45 -3.52 -11.97
C ASP A 142 -7.70 -2.30 -12.85
N ALA A 143 -6.77 -1.33 -12.83
CA ALA A 143 -6.93 -0.06 -13.50
C ALA A 143 -6.61 -0.13 -15.00
N ILE A 144 -5.92 -1.19 -15.46
CA ILE A 144 -5.39 -1.31 -16.82
C ILE A 144 -5.93 -2.57 -17.52
N GLY A 145 -6.11 -3.67 -16.79
CA GLY A 145 -6.44 -4.99 -17.34
C GLY A 145 -5.22 -5.80 -17.80
N LYS A 146 -4.00 -5.32 -17.48
CA LYS A 146 -2.70 -5.97 -17.72
C LYS A 146 -1.69 -5.44 -16.70
N ALA A 147 -0.55 -6.11 -16.55
CA ALA A 147 0.54 -5.59 -15.74
C ALA A 147 1.09 -4.26 -16.29
N LEU A 148 1.52 -3.38 -15.37
CA LEU A 148 2.23 -2.14 -15.66
C LEU A 148 3.70 -2.41 -15.97
N ILE A 149 4.33 -3.33 -15.23
CA ILE A 149 5.67 -3.86 -15.48
C ILE A 149 5.58 -5.38 -15.63
N THR A 150 6.15 -5.92 -16.69
CA THR A 150 6.39 -7.36 -16.85
C THR A 150 7.88 -7.66 -16.81
N ASN A 151 8.23 -8.90 -16.44
CA ASN A 151 9.63 -9.33 -16.33
C ASN A 151 10.44 -9.17 -17.63
N GLU A 152 9.80 -9.07 -18.80
CA GLU A 152 10.49 -8.85 -20.07
C GLU A 152 10.95 -7.40 -20.28
N MET A 153 10.45 -6.46 -19.49
CA MET A 153 10.78 -5.03 -19.62
C MET A 153 12.18 -4.70 -19.06
N THR A 154 12.77 -5.64 -18.32
CA THR A 154 13.95 -5.49 -17.46
C THR A 154 14.76 -6.77 -17.58
N THR A 155 15.99 -6.67 -18.11
CA THR A 155 16.76 -7.88 -18.51
C THR A 155 18.20 -7.86 -18.02
N ASP A 156 18.54 -6.95 -17.11
CA ASP A 156 19.86 -6.88 -16.48
C ASP A 156 20.09 -8.04 -15.51
N LEU A 157 19.03 -8.65 -14.98
CA LEU A 157 19.06 -9.91 -14.23
C LEU A 157 18.46 -11.06 -15.04
N LYS A 158 18.90 -12.28 -14.75
CA LYS A 158 18.47 -13.50 -15.47
C LYS A 158 17.26 -14.21 -14.82
N HIS A 159 17.00 -13.92 -13.55
CA HIS A 159 15.96 -14.62 -12.80
C HIS A 159 14.61 -13.88 -12.91
N PRO A 160 13.47 -14.59 -12.90
CA PRO A 160 12.16 -14.01 -13.16
C PRO A 160 11.45 -13.44 -11.92
N TRP A 161 12.20 -12.91 -10.95
CA TRP A 161 11.65 -12.41 -9.67
C TRP A 161 12.27 -11.07 -9.25
N ASP A 162 12.83 -10.32 -10.20
CA ASP A 162 13.43 -9.01 -9.96
C ASP A 162 12.43 -7.86 -9.99
N ASP A 163 11.28 -8.00 -10.66
CA ASP A 163 10.27 -6.95 -10.79
C ASP A 163 9.18 -6.99 -9.71
N ILE A 164 9.60 -6.79 -8.46
CA ILE A 164 8.75 -6.78 -7.27
C ILE A 164 8.94 -5.51 -6.43
N ASP A 165 8.14 -5.37 -5.38
CA ASP A 165 8.28 -4.36 -4.32
C ASP A 165 8.20 -2.91 -4.82
N PRO A 166 7.09 -2.51 -5.49
CA PRO A 166 6.93 -1.15 -5.97
C PRO A 166 6.85 -0.16 -4.82
N THR A 167 7.56 0.96 -4.96
CA THR A 167 7.36 2.16 -4.17
C THR A 167 7.10 3.36 -5.07
N VAL A 168 6.12 4.19 -4.71
CA VAL A 168 5.65 5.30 -5.54
C VAL A 168 5.72 6.61 -4.78
N PHE A 169 6.19 7.64 -5.47
CA PHE A 169 6.40 8.97 -4.93
C PHE A 169 5.88 10.01 -5.93
N ILE A 170 5.25 11.07 -5.44
CA ILE A 170 4.88 12.24 -6.23
C ILE A 170 5.70 13.39 -5.66
N ASP A 171 6.58 13.94 -6.49
CA ASP A 171 7.47 15.03 -6.11
C ASP A 171 6.74 16.38 -6.08
N ASP A 172 7.37 17.39 -5.51
CA ASP A 172 6.80 18.72 -5.29
C ASP A 172 6.43 19.43 -6.62
N ASP A 173 7.06 19.05 -7.74
CA ASP A 173 6.75 19.55 -9.09
C ASP A 173 5.53 18.84 -9.74
N GLY A 174 4.96 17.84 -9.05
CA GLY A 174 3.84 17.03 -9.50
C GLY A 174 4.24 15.83 -10.36
N GLN A 175 5.53 15.59 -10.61
CA GLN A 175 6.01 14.40 -11.29
C GLN A 175 5.87 13.18 -10.38
N ALA A 176 5.23 12.13 -10.88
CA ALA A 176 5.19 10.85 -10.20
C ALA A 176 6.35 9.96 -10.64
N TYR A 177 6.90 9.21 -9.70
CA TYR A 177 7.96 8.23 -9.90
C TYR A 177 7.54 6.91 -9.27
N MET A 178 7.89 5.80 -9.92
CA MET A 178 7.84 4.48 -9.33
C MET A 178 9.25 3.91 -9.30
N PHE A 179 9.63 3.36 -8.15
CA PHE A 179 10.83 2.55 -7.96
C PHE A 179 10.43 1.12 -7.62
N TRP A 180 11.28 0.16 -7.95
CA TRP A 180 11.07 -1.25 -7.64
C TRP A 180 12.38 -2.02 -7.81
N GLY A 181 12.42 -3.29 -7.41
CA GLY A 181 13.54 -4.15 -7.73
C GLY A 181 13.97 -5.10 -6.62
N ASN A 182 14.30 -6.34 -7.00
CA ASN A 182 15.01 -7.31 -6.17
C ASN A 182 16.35 -7.67 -6.82
N GLY A 183 17.46 -7.34 -6.15
CA GLY A 183 18.82 -7.51 -6.66
C GLY A 183 19.29 -6.42 -7.62
N SER A 184 18.36 -5.66 -8.22
CA SER A 184 18.64 -4.52 -9.09
C SER A 184 17.56 -3.46 -8.91
N CYS A 185 17.95 -2.27 -8.43
CA CYS A 185 17.01 -1.17 -8.20
C CYS A 185 16.73 -0.47 -9.52
N ARG A 186 15.46 -0.14 -9.75
CA ARG A 186 14.99 0.51 -10.97
C ARG A 186 14.05 1.64 -10.65
N SER A 187 13.94 2.58 -11.59
CA SER A 187 12.99 3.68 -11.50
C SER A 187 12.41 4.06 -12.85
N VAL A 188 11.22 4.63 -12.82
CA VAL A 188 10.54 5.17 -13.99
C VAL A 188 9.64 6.33 -13.57
N LYS A 189 9.50 7.33 -14.45
CA LYS A 189 8.46 8.33 -14.28
C LYS A 189 7.10 7.73 -14.64
N LEU A 190 6.06 8.15 -13.95
CA LEU A 190 4.67 7.83 -14.28
C LEU A 190 4.00 9.06 -14.90
N LYS A 191 3.14 8.84 -15.89
CA LYS A 191 2.25 9.89 -16.40
C LYS A 191 1.28 10.34 -15.29
N SER A 192 0.65 11.48 -15.50
CA SER A 192 -0.30 12.07 -14.53
C SER A 192 -1.50 11.18 -14.19
N ASN A 193 -1.83 10.21 -15.05
CA ASN A 193 -2.90 9.25 -14.83
C ASN A 193 -2.51 8.05 -13.93
N MET A 194 -1.24 7.94 -13.51
CA MET A 194 -0.67 6.92 -12.63
C MET A 194 -0.73 5.47 -13.16
N ILE A 195 -1.12 5.27 -14.41
CA ILE A 195 -1.34 3.94 -15.00
C ILE A 195 -0.54 3.73 -16.29
N GLU A 196 0.35 4.67 -16.60
CA GLU A 196 1.25 4.61 -17.76
C GLU A 196 2.64 5.11 -17.36
N LEU A 197 3.66 4.48 -17.94
CA LEU A 197 5.04 4.93 -17.82
C LEU A 197 5.27 6.19 -18.67
N ASP A 198 6.17 7.06 -18.20
CA ASP A 198 6.59 8.27 -18.89
C ASP A 198 8.09 8.23 -19.19
N GLY A 199 8.44 7.51 -20.27
CA GLY A 199 9.82 7.38 -20.73
C GLY A 199 10.49 6.06 -20.30
N PRO A 200 11.83 5.99 -20.40
CA PRO A 200 12.58 4.75 -20.20
C PRO A 200 12.71 4.38 -18.72
N ILE A 201 12.86 3.09 -18.48
CA ILE A 201 13.26 2.54 -17.17
C ILE A 201 14.74 2.85 -16.96
N THR A 202 15.07 3.37 -15.78
CA THR A 202 16.44 3.59 -15.32
C THR A 202 16.84 2.44 -14.40
N THR A 203 17.95 1.79 -14.68
CA THR A 203 18.59 0.77 -13.83
C THR A 203 19.82 1.39 -13.14
N PHE A 204 19.99 1.12 -11.86
CA PHE A 204 21.10 1.66 -11.04
C PHE A 204 22.27 0.68 -10.89
#